data_AF-A0A0G4NGP0-F1
#
_entry.id   AF-A0A0G4NGP0-F1
#
_cell.length_a   1.000
_cell.length_b   1.000
_cell.length_c   1.000
_cell.angle_alpha   90.00
_cell.angle_beta   90.00
_cell.angle_gamma   90.00
#
_symmetry.space_group_name_H-M   'P 1'
#
loop_
_entity.id
_entity.type
_entity.pdbx_description
1 polymer ?
#
loop_
_entity_poly.entity_id
_entity_poly.type
_entity_poly.pdbx_seq_one_letter_code
_entity_poly.pdbx_strand_id
1 'polypeptide(L)'
;MIHQIMHQHRPECQYEIVSNPEFLAEGTAVRDLMHPDRILIGSNTTPAGLRAAAALKSIYTAWVPEPKVLLVNTWSSELTKLVANAMLAQRISSINSISALCEELGADVSEISKGIGADTRLGKKFLHAGIAGSNKGKQAERQAAPDNKLDSEREGKK
;
A
#
# COMPACT_ATOMS: atom_id res chain seq x y z
N MET A 1 10.77 22.33 13.26
CA MET A 1 11.78 21.73 14.15
C MET A 1 13.20 21.94 13.64
N ILE A 2 13.64 21.36 12.51
CA ILE A 2 15.03 21.50 12.00
C ILE A 2 15.43 22.97 11.77
N HIS A 3 14.53 23.79 11.23
CA HIS A 3 14.78 25.22 11.03
C HIS A 3 15.11 25.96 12.34
N GLN A 4 14.46 25.60 13.45
CA GLN A 4 14.71 26.23 14.75
C GLN A 4 16.08 25.83 15.30
N ILE A 5 16.45 24.54 15.15
CA ILE A 5 17.75 24.02 15.59
C ILE A 5 18.89 24.71 14.84
N MET A 6 18.77 24.82 13.52
CA MET A 6 19.78 25.46 12.69
C MET A 6 19.94 26.95 13.01
N HIS A 7 18.82 27.66 13.19
CA HIS A 7 18.86 29.07 13.58
C HIS A 7 19.50 29.28 14.97
N GLN A 8 19.28 28.37 15.92
CA GLN A 8 19.85 28.47 17.26
C GLN A 8 21.36 28.19 17.29
N HIS A 9 21.82 27.17 16.56
CA HIS A 9 23.21 26.72 16.64
C HIS A 9 24.13 27.27 15.55
N ARG A 10 23.58 27.67 14.40
CA ARG A 10 24.33 28.17 13.24
C ARG A 10 23.57 29.29 12.49
N PRO A 11 23.30 30.44 13.14
CA PRO A 11 22.53 31.53 12.55
C PRO A 11 23.17 32.14 11.29
N GLU A 12 24.50 32.15 11.20
CA GLU A 12 25.24 32.72 10.07
C GLU A 12 25.33 31.78 8.85
N CYS A 13 24.86 30.53 8.97
CA CYS A 13 24.94 29.55 7.89
C CYS A 13 23.72 29.69 6.96
N GLN A 14 23.96 29.81 5.66
CA GLN A 14 22.90 29.70 4.67
C GLN A 14 22.57 28.23 4.41
N TYR A 15 21.31 27.86 4.60
CA TYR A 15 20.83 26.49 4.38
C TYR A 15 19.43 26.50 3.78
N GLU A 16 19.09 25.41 3.11
CA GLU A 16 17.74 25.12 2.64
C GLU A 16 17.32 23.74 3.15
N ILE A 17 16.05 23.60 3.53
CA ILE A 17 15.49 22.34 4.02
C ILE A 17 14.60 21.76 2.93
N VAL A 18 14.93 20.54 2.51
CA VAL A 18 14.14 19.75 1.57
C VAL A 18 13.62 18.50 2.25
N SER A 19 12.40 18.10 1.89
CA SER A 19 11.77 16.84 2.29
C SER A 19 11.90 15.85 1.14
N ASN A 20 12.36 14.64 1.41
CA ASN A 20 12.49 13.58 0.40
C ASN A 20 12.10 12.24 1.04
N PRO A 21 10.80 11.95 1.18
CA PRO A 21 10.33 10.76 1.84
C PRO A 21 10.73 9.49 1.08
N GLU A 22 11.08 8.46 1.82
CA GLU A 22 11.35 7.14 1.25
C GLU A 22 10.04 6.37 0.99
N PHE A 23 10.01 5.51 -0.02
CA PHE A 23 8.88 4.62 -0.32
C PHE A 23 9.33 3.18 -0.57
N LEU A 24 10.21 2.70 0.29
CA LEU A 24 10.83 1.37 0.21
C LEU A 24 9.96 0.36 0.97
N ALA A 25 9.95 -0.88 0.48
CA ALA A 25 9.38 -2.01 1.22
C ALA A 25 10.47 -2.94 1.73
N GLU A 26 10.22 -3.55 2.89
CA GLU A 26 11.10 -4.57 3.45
C GLU A 26 11.25 -5.75 2.48
N GLY A 27 12.48 -6.24 2.31
CA GLY A 27 12.81 -7.30 1.36
C GLY A 27 12.98 -6.84 -0.10
N THR A 28 12.58 -5.62 -0.46
CA THR A 28 12.73 -5.10 -1.85
C THR A 28 13.41 -3.74 -1.95
N ALA A 29 13.96 -3.22 -0.85
CA ALA A 29 14.55 -1.88 -0.76
C ALA A 29 15.54 -1.52 -1.88
N VAL A 30 16.47 -2.42 -2.24
CA VAL A 30 17.45 -2.17 -3.31
C VAL A 30 16.75 -2.00 -4.67
N ARG A 31 15.82 -2.89 -5.00
CA ARG A 31 15.06 -2.82 -6.25
C ARG A 31 14.19 -1.55 -6.28
N ASP A 32 13.55 -1.23 -5.16
CA ASP A 32 12.65 -0.07 -5.07
C ASP A 32 13.42 1.26 -5.16
N LEU A 33 14.69 1.28 -4.71
CA LEU A 33 15.60 2.42 -4.89
C LEU A 33 16.09 2.56 -6.35
N MET A 34 16.40 1.45 -7.02
CA MET A 34 16.87 1.44 -8.41
C MET A 34 15.74 1.69 -9.42
N HIS A 35 14.53 1.24 -9.10
CA HIS A 35 13.36 1.31 -9.98
C HIS A 35 12.12 1.83 -9.24
N PRO A 36 12.14 3.07 -8.73
CA PRO A 36 11.03 3.61 -7.97
C PRO A 36 9.80 3.83 -8.87
N ASP A 37 8.62 3.71 -8.26
CA ASP A 37 7.36 4.15 -8.89
C ASP A 37 7.40 5.68 -9.11
N ARG A 38 7.90 6.41 -8.09
CA ARG A 38 8.18 7.85 -8.12
C ARG A 38 9.18 8.23 -7.03
N ILE A 39 9.85 9.35 -7.22
CA ILE A 39 10.60 10.10 -6.19
C ILE A 39 9.82 11.38 -5.90
N LEU A 40 9.71 11.77 -4.63
CA LEU A 40 9.01 12.98 -4.21
C LEU A 40 9.99 13.90 -3.48
N ILE A 41 10.12 15.14 -3.94
CA ILE A 41 10.99 16.15 -3.34
C ILE A 41 10.13 17.37 -2.99
N GLY A 42 10.04 17.66 -1.70
CA GLY A 42 9.40 18.84 -1.14
C GLY A 42 10.40 19.94 -0.85
N SER A 43 10.12 21.17 -1.26
CA SER A 43 10.91 22.35 -0.86
C SER A 43 10.02 23.56 -0.58
N ASN A 44 10.62 24.63 -0.04
CA ASN A 44 9.97 25.92 -0.08
C ASN A 44 9.89 26.44 -1.53
N THR A 45 8.94 27.34 -1.82
CA THR A 45 8.74 27.96 -3.14
C THR A 45 9.64 29.17 -3.38
N THR A 46 10.52 29.49 -2.42
CA THR A 46 11.54 30.53 -2.57
C THR A 46 12.55 30.16 -3.66
N PRO A 47 13.21 31.13 -4.30
CA PRO A 47 14.23 30.84 -5.31
C PRO A 47 15.36 29.93 -4.80
N ALA A 48 15.75 30.06 -3.53
CA ALA A 48 16.77 29.22 -2.92
C ALA A 48 16.27 27.79 -2.67
N GLY A 49 15.05 27.62 -2.15
CA GLY A 49 14.42 26.31 -1.98
C GLY A 49 14.25 25.56 -3.30
N LEU A 50 13.82 26.25 -4.36
CA LEU A 50 13.70 25.66 -5.70
C LEU A 50 15.06 25.23 -6.28
N ARG A 51 16.13 26.01 -6.05
CA ARG A 51 17.50 25.59 -6.44
C ARG A 51 17.96 24.35 -5.67
N ALA A 52 17.67 24.27 -4.37
CA ALA A 52 18.00 23.09 -3.57
C ALA A 52 17.25 21.84 -4.06
N ALA A 53 15.96 21.96 -4.36
CA ALA A 53 15.16 20.87 -4.95
C ALA A 53 15.69 20.44 -6.32
N ALA A 54 16.08 21.39 -7.18
CA ALA A 54 16.65 21.11 -8.49
C ALA A 54 18.01 20.37 -8.38
N ALA A 55 18.85 20.77 -7.42
CA ALA A 55 20.11 20.08 -7.15
C ALA A 55 19.90 18.64 -6.66
N LEU A 56 18.89 18.38 -5.83
CA LEU A 56 18.56 17.00 -5.44
C LEU A 56 17.95 16.21 -6.60
N LYS A 57 17.09 16.84 -7.41
CA LYS A 57 16.52 16.24 -8.61
C LYS A 57 17.61 15.79 -9.59
N SER A 58 18.66 16.59 -9.80
CA SER A 58 19.74 16.24 -10.73
C SER A 58 20.48 14.96 -10.34
N ILE A 59 20.61 14.69 -9.04
CA ILE A 59 21.17 13.44 -8.51
C ILE A 59 20.28 12.27 -8.93
N TYR A 60 18.98 12.32 -8.65
CA TYR A 60 18.06 11.23 -8.98
C TYR A 60 17.92 10.98 -10.48
N THR A 61 17.96 12.04 -11.30
CA THR A 61 17.83 11.91 -12.76
C THR A 61 19.01 11.22 -13.43
N ALA A 62 20.08 10.90 -12.70
CA ALA A 62 21.16 10.07 -13.21
C ALA A 62 20.73 8.62 -13.51
N TRP A 63 19.67 8.12 -12.85
CA TRP A 63 19.13 6.77 -13.13
C TRP A 63 17.59 6.67 -13.10
N VAL A 64 16.89 7.67 -12.57
CA VAL A 64 15.42 7.71 -12.55
C VAL A 64 14.91 8.62 -13.67
N PRO A 65 13.96 8.18 -14.52
CA PRO A 65 13.35 9.04 -15.52
C PRO A 65 12.77 10.31 -14.92
N GLU A 66 13.04 11.46 -15.53
CA GLU A 66 12.62 12.76 -15.01
C GLU A 66 11.11 12.87 -14.68
N PRO A 67 10.17 12.32 -15.48
CA PRO A 67 8.73 12.37 -15.14
C PRO A 67 8.35 11.67 -13.84
N LYS A 68 9.22 10.79 -13.31
CA LYS A 68 9.02 10.11 -12.03
C LYS A 68 9.54 10.91 -10.84
N VAL A 69 10.25 12.02 -11.05
CA VAL A 69 10.76 12.88 -9.96
C VAL A 69 9.83 14.08 -9.79
N LEU A 70 8.99 14.02 -8.77
CA LEU A 70 7.94 14.99 -8.49
C LEU A 70 8.46 16.07 -7.53
N LEU A 71 8.34 17.33 -7.94
CA LEU A 71 8.66 18.49 -7.09
C LEU A 71 7.35 19.05 -6.51
N VAL A 72 7.30 19.19 -5.19
CA VAL A 72 6.14 19.71 -4.45
C VAL A 72 6.60 20.66 -3.34
N ASN A 73 5.67 21.25 -2.60
CA ASN A 73 6.03 21.98 -1.38
C ASN A 73 6.40 21.00 -0.24
N THR A 74 7.17 21.47 0.74
CA THR A 74 7.64 20.66 1.88
C THR A 74 6.52 19.93 2.61
N TRP A 75 5.43 20.63 2.96
CA TRP A 75 4.31 20.06 3.70
C TRP A 75 3.58 18.97 2.92
N SER A 76 3.33 19.20 1.63
CA SER A 76 2.71 18.21 0.74
C SER A 76 3.57 16.96 0.60
N SER A 77 4.90 17.10 0.56
CA SER A 77 5.81 15.96 0.53
C SER A 77 5.68 15.09 1.79
N GLU A 78 5.78 15.71 2.96
CA GLU A 78 5.67 15.02 4.25
C GLU A 78 4.31 14.35 4.43
N LEU A 79 3.23 15.08 4.13
CA LEU A 79 1.88 14.56 4.25
C LEU A 79 1.61 13.41 3.27
N THR A 80 2.19 13.45 2.07
CA THR A 80 2.03 12.37 1.08
C THR A 80 2.51 11.03 1.63
N LYS A 81 3.61 10.99 2.40
CA LYS A 81 4.10 9.76 3.03
C LYS A 81 3.09 9.19 4.03
N LEU A 82 2.52 10.06 4.87
CA LEU A 82 1.52 9.66 5.86
C LEU A 82 0.24 9.15 5.19
N VAL A 83 -0.29 9.92 4.23
CA VAL A 83 -1.53 9.59 3.52
C VAL A 83 -1.36 8.30 2.71
N ALA A 84 -0.23 8.11 2.01
CA ALA A 84 0.01 6.89 1.26
C ALA A 84 -0.05 5.65 2.16
N ASN A 85 0.63 5.67 3.32
CA ASN A 85 0.61 4.56 4.26
C ASN A 85 -0.80 4.32 4.85
N ALA A 86 -1.53 5.39 5.17
CA ALA A 86 -2.90 5.30 5.65
C ALA A 86 -3.84 4.67 4.60
N MET A 87 -3.74 5.07 3.34
CA MET A 87 -4.56 4.50 2.26
C MET A 87 -4.24 3.02 2.02
N LEU A 88 -2.97 2.62 2.09
CA LEU A 88 -2.58 1.21 1.99
C LEU A 88 -3.16 0.38 3.15
N ALA A 89 -3.05 0.88 4.39
CA ALA A 89 -3.60 0.24 5.57
C ALA A 89 -5.13 0.14 5.50
N GLN A 90 -5.79 1.19 5.03
CA GLN A 90 -7.24 1.23 4.87
C GLN A 90 -7.74 0.16 3.91
N ARG A 91 -7.06 -0.07 2.78
CA ARG A 91 -7.43 -1.15 1.84
C ARG A 91 -7.35 -2.53 2.48
N ILE A 92 -6.29 -2.80 3.24
CA ILE A 92 -6.14 -4.06 3.98
C ILE A 92 -7.26 -4.20 5.03
N SER A 93 -7.56 -3.12 5.77
CA SER A 93 -8.64 -3.14 6.75
C SER A 93 -10.00 -3.40 6.10
N SER A 94 -10.29 -2.76 4.97
CA SER A 94 -11.55 -2.94 4.25
C SER A 94 -11.75 -4.38 3.79
N ILE A 95 -10.72 -5.02 3.20
CA ILE A 95 -10.86 -6.41 2.75
C ILE A 95 -10.97 -7.38 3.92
N ASN A 96 -10.29 -7.11 5.04
CA ASN A 96 -10.43 -7.90 6.25
C ASN A 96 -11.85 -7.83 6.84
N SER A 97 -12.47 -6.64 6.88
CA SER A 97 -13.85 -6.49 7.33
C SER A 97 -14.83 -7.24 6.44
N ILE A 98 -14.62 -7.23 5.11
CA ILE A 98 -15.45 -7.99 4.16
C ILE A 98 -15.28 -9.49 4.37
N SER A 99 -14.06 -9.96 4.67
CA SER A 99 -13.77 -11.37 4.93
C SER A 99 -14.65 -11.94 6.03
N ALA A 100 -14.86 -11.20 7.12
CA ALA A 100 -15.73 -11.62 8.22
C ALA A 100 -17.20 -11.81 7.77
N LEU A 101 -17.70 -10.94 6.89
CA LEU A 101 -19.04 -11.07 6.31
C LEU A 101 -19.14 -12.26 5.34
N CYS A 102 -18.08 -12.52 4.57
CA CYS A 102 -18.02 -13.66 3.65
C CYS A 102 -18.17 -15.00 4.37
N GLU A 103 -17.66 -15.12 5.62
CA GLU A 103 -17.80 -16.34 6.44
C GLU A 103 -19.28 -16.66 6.76
N GLU A 104 -20.11 -15.64 6.97
CA GLU A 104 -21.53 -15.80 7.25
C GLU A 104 -22.34 -16.11 5.99
N LEU A 105 -21.97 -15.50 4.86
CA LEU A 105 -22.70 -15.61 3.58
C LEU A 105 -22.24 -16.78 2.70
N GLY A 106 -21.14 -17.46 3.06
CA GLY A 106 -20.57 -18.54 2.25
C GLY A 106 -19.84 -18.06 0.98
N ALA A 107 -19.40 -16.79 0.96
CA ALA A 107 -18.63 -16.24 -0.16
C ALA A 107 -17.11 -16.43 0.05
N ASP A 108 -16.32 -16.43 -1.04
CA ASP A 108 -14.86 -16.43 -0.96
C ASP A 108 -14.30 -15.00 -1.15
N VAL A 109 -13.67 -14.48 -0.09
CA VAL A 109 -13.01 -13.16 -0.11
C VAL A 109 -11.92 -13.06 -1.18
N SER A 110 -11.29 -14.18 -1.54
CA SER A 110 -10.26 -14.26 -2.59
C SER A 110 -10.86 -14.03 -3.97
N GLU A 111 -12.05 -14.58 -4.23
CA GLU A 111 -12.79 -14.37 -5.48
C GLU A 111 -13.28 -12.92 -5.59
N ILE A 112 -13.81 -12.37 -4.49
CA ILE A 112 -14.22 -10.96 -4.42
C ILE A 112 -13.01 -10.04 -4.67
N SER A 113 -11.87 -10.32 -4.02
CA SER A 113 -10.63 -9.56 -4.20
C SER A 113 -10.14 -9.55 -5.66
N LYS A 114 -10.24 -10.71 -6.34
CA LYS A 114 -9.94 -10.82 -7.78
C LYS A 114 -10.95 -10.02 -8.62
N GLY A 115 -12.24 -10.13 -8.32
CA GLY A 115 -13.31 -9.42 -9.02
C GLY A 115 -13.16 -7.90 -8.95
N ILE A 116 -12.98 -7.34 -7.74
CA ILE A 116 -12.78 -5.89 -7.58
C ILE A 116 -11.41 -5.43 -8.07
N GLY A 117 -10.37 -6.27 -7.96
CA GLY A 117 -9.02 -5.95 -8.39
C GLY A 117 -8.84 -5.91 -9.91
N ALA A 118 -9.77 -6.50 -10.66
CA ALA A 118 -9.83 -6.40 -12.12
C ALA A 118 -10.26 -4.99 -12.59
N ASP A 119 -10.96 -4.22 -11.75
CA ASP A 119 -11.25 -2.81 -12.02
C ASP A 119 -9.96 -1.98 -11.86
N THR A 120 -9.48 -1.42 -12.96
CA THR A 120 -8.25 -0.63 -13.00
C THR A 120 -8.26 0.60 -12.11
N ARG A 121 -9.44 1.14 -11.77
CA ARG A 121 -9.59 2.27 -10.83
C ARG A 121 -9.29 1.87 -9.39
N LEU A 122 -9.53 0.60 -9.05
CA LEU A 122 -9.25 0.03 -7.73
C LEU A 122 -7.86 -0.61 -7.68
N GLY A 123 -7.48 -1.33 -8.73
CA GLY A 123 -6.22 -2.05 -8.83
C GLY A 123 -6.13 -3.28 -7.92
N LYS A 124 -5.21 -4.17 -8.27
CA LYS A 124 -5.06 -5.51 -7.67
C LYS A 124 -4.20 -5.60 -6.39
N LYS A 125 -3.42 -4.56 -6.06
CA LYS A 125 -2.49 -4.58 -4.91
C LYS A 125 -3.22 -4.30 -3.60
N PHE A 126 -2.68 -4.81 -2.48
CA PHE A 126 -3.18 -4.58 -1.12
C PHE A 126 -4.67 -4.99 -0.91
N LEU A 127 -5.09 -6.07 -1.58
CA LEU A 127 -6.43 -6.68 -1.47
C LEU A 127 -6.35 -8.14 -1.00
N HIS A 128 -5.37 -8.49 -0.17
CA HIS A 128 -5.26 -9.82 0.40
C HIS A 128 -5.80 -9.77 1.83
N ALA A 129 -6.87 -10.51 2.10
CA ALA A 129 -7.35 -10.68 3.46
C ALA A 129 -6.26 -11.39 4.28
N GLY A 130 -5.90 -10.81 5.43
CA GLY A 130 -4.92 -11.36 6.36
C GLY A 130 -5.48 -12.54 7.17
N ILE A 131 -4.64 -13.06 8.07
CA ILE A 131 -4.95 -14.22 8.94
C ILE A 131 -6.21 -13.98 9.80
N ALA A 132 -6.56 -12.72 10.07
CA ALA A 132 -7.78 -12.36 10.80
C ALA A 132 -9.10 -12.77 10.10
N GLY A 133 -9.09 -13.04 8.79
CA GLY A 133 -10.28 -13.47 8.04
C GLY A 133 -10.08 -14.71 7.16
N SER A 134 -8.88 -15.29 7.15
CA SER A 134 -8.56 -16.48 6.34
C SER A 134 -8.38 -17.70 7.22
N ASN A 135 -9.48 -18.21 7.79
CA ASN A 135 -9.51 -19.56 8.34
C ASN A 135 -9.46 -20.58 7.19
N LYS A 136 -8.26 -20.84 6.68
CA LYS A 136 -7.95 -21.97 5.78
C LYS A 136 -8.34 -23.35 6.36
N GLY A 137 -8.80 -23.41 7.61
CA GLY A 137 -9.19 -24.66 8.29
C GLY A 137 -10.65 -25.11 8.11
N LYS A 138 -11.62 -24.22 7.86
CA LYS A 138 -13.05 -24.61 7.90
C LYS A 138 -13.68 -25.01 6.56
N GLN A 139 -13.12 -24.59 5.43
CA GLN A 139 -13.63 -25.02 4.11
C GLN A 139 -13.24 -26.47 3.77
N ALA A 140 -12.10 -26.96 4.27
CA ALA A 140 -11.67 -28.35 4.09
C ALA A 140 -12.61 -29.36 4.79
N GLU A 141 -13.30 -28.95 5.86
CA GLU A 141 -14.17 -29.82 6.64
C GLU A 141 -15.60 -29.91 6.06
N ARG A 142 -16.05 -28.88 5.33
CA ARG A 142 -17.38 -28.89 4.66
C ARG A 142 -17.42 -29.70 3.37
N GLN A 143 -16.28 -29.92 2.71
CA GLN A 143 -16.19 -30.80 1.52
C GLN A 143 -15.92 -32.27 1.88
N ALA A 144 -15.73 -32.60 3.16
CA ALA A 144 -15.45 -33.94 3.64
C ALA A 144 -16.64 -34.64 4.32
N ALA A 145 -17.85 -34.05 4.31
CA ALA A 145 -19.04 -34.73 4.80
C ALA A 145 -19.48 -35.77 3.74
N PRO A 146 -19.45 -37.09 4.04
CA PRO A 146 -19.90 -38.09 3.09
C PRO A 146 -21.42 -38.01 2.92
N ASP A 147 -21.87 -37.92 1.66
CA ASP A 147 -23.24 -38.21 1.25
C ASP A 147 -23.60 -39.63 1.74
N ASN A 148 -24.42 -39.73 2.78
CA ASN A 148 -24.90 -41.02 3.28
C ASN A 148 -26.41 -41.13 3.05
N LYS A 149 -26.72 -41.80 1.93
CA LYS A 149 -27.87 -42.69 1.65
C LYS A 149 -29.25 -42.05 1.42
N LEU A 150 -29.54 -41.87 0.13
CA LEU A 150 -30.73 -42.50 -0.47
C LEU A 150 -30.53 -44.02 -0.45
N ASP A 151 -31.22 -44.72 0.43
CA ASP A 151 -31.67 -46.10 0.22
C ASP A 151 -32.74 -46.44 1.27
N SER A 152 -33.97 -46.02 0.99
CA SER A 152 -35.16 -46.53 1.67
C SER A 152 -36.36 -46.55 0.73
N GLU A 153 -36.20 -47.13 -0.46
CA GLU A 153 -37.31 -47.66 -1.24
C GLU A 153 -36.86 -48.92 -1.97
N ARG A 154 -37.01 -50.09 -1.32
CA ARG A 154 -37.26 -51.40 -1.95
C ARG A 154 -37.28 -52.50 -0.90
N GLU A 155 -38.35 -52.56 -0.11
CA GLU A 155 -38.98 -53.84 0.26
C GLU A 155 -40.48 -53.64 0.40
N GLY A 156 -41.20 -53.86 -0.70
CA GLY A 156 -42.58 -54.33 -0.64
C GLY A 156 -42.60 -55.74 -1.19
N LYS A 157 -42.99 -56.74 -0.38
CA LYS A 157 -43.74 -57.93 -0.80
C LYS A 157 -43.97 -58.91 0.36
N LYS A 158 -45.25 -59.08 0.66
CA LYS A 158 -45.95 -60.16 1.39
C LYS A 158 -45.96 -60.10 2.91
#